data_AF-A0A1V4YS92-F1
#
_entry.id   AF-A0A1V4YS92-F1
#
_cell.length_a   1.000
_cell.length_b   1.000
_cell.length_c   1.000
_cell.angle_alpha   90.00
_cell.angle_beta   90.00
_cell.angle_gamma   90.00
#
_symmetry.space_group_name_H-M   'P 1'
#
loop_
_entity.id
_entity.type
_entity.pdbx_description
1 polymer ?
#
loop_
_entity_poly.entity_id
_entity_poly.type
_entity_poly.pdbx_seq_one_letter_code
_entity_poly.pdbx_strand_id
1 'polypeptide(L)'
;MAYFNQMRWKSIGKFLRGFLPSQHVLIVILIFYVGGVVFTLLDLRSAQFIFNGGFLLGNLEVQITPPSEISWNYFLNQFVYYLGGAAWNIFRNNLEVSLECIFTGIMIIPSILVGLFSFIGAVCTILSLKVGVIKAALIMGGCFHIYFEFLAGALVIEAFLKFYGSILRSVRNRSFTLFKQDMRSKFIPILLRIIFLLAVGAVLEVFWSTWWVYILTNHYVSWVDFYFGVNSALVH
;
A
#
# COMPACT_ATOMS: atom_id res chain seq x y z
N MET A 1 37.23 -3.66 5.07
CA MET A 1 35.84 -3.38 5.54
C MET A 1 35.16 -2.23 4.78
N ALA A 2 35.80 -1.07 4.56
CA ALA A 2 35.17 0.07 3.87
C ALA A 2 34.70 -0.21 2.42
N TYR A 3 35.45 -1.01 1.65
CA TYR A 3 35.12 -1.34 0.25
C TYR A 3 33.89 -2.27 0.11
N PHE A 4 33.72 -3.20 1.07
CA PHE A 4 32.54 -4.08 1.14
C PHE A 4 31.27 -3.30 1.47
N ASN A 5 31.36 -2.32 2.38
CA ASN A 5 30.24 -1.43 2.68
C ASN A 5 29.86 -0.59 1.46
N GLN A 6 30.83 -0.04 0.73
CA GLN A 6 30.57 0.79 -0.45
C GLN A 6 29.89 0.00 -1.60
N MET A 7 30.27 -1.26 -1.84
CA MET A 7 29.59 -2.13 -2.81
C MET A 7 28.17 -2.51 -2.37
N ARG A 8 27.96 -2.77 -1.08
CA ARG A 8 26.64 -3.10 -0.51
C ARG A 8 25.67 -1.93 -0.63
N TRP A 9 26.10 -0.70 -0.34
CA TRP A 9 25.29 0.51 -0.51
C TRP A 9 24.95 0.81 -1.97
N LYS A 10 25.88 0.62 -2.91
CA LYS A 10 25.62 0.75 -4.35
C LYS A 10 24.59 -0.28 -4.83
N SER A 11 24.64 -1.51 -4.33
CA SER A 11 23.69 -2.57 -4.65
C SER A 11 22.28 -2.27 -4.11
N ILE A 12 22.18 -1.83 -2.85
CA ILE A 12 20.91 -1.40 -2.22
C ILE A 12 20.33 -0.20 -2.98
N GLY A 13 21.13 0.82 -3.30
CA GLY A 13 20.66 1.98 -4.05
C GLY A 13 20.22 1.65 -5.49
N LYS A 14 20.76 0.58 -6.09
CA LYS A 14 20.29 0.07 -7.39
C LYS A 14 18.98 -0.71 -7.25
N PHE A 15 18.84 -1.47 -6.16
CA PHE A 15 17.60 -2.19 -5.82
C PHE A 15 16.45 -1.20 -5.54
N LEU A 16 16.68 -0.19 -4.70
CA LEU A 16 15.69 0.84 -4.35
C LEU A 16 15.24 1.66 -5.57
N ARG A 17 16.17 2.02 -6.45
CA ARG A 17 15.82 2.67 -7.74
C ARG A 17 14.94 1.79 -8.63
N GLY A 18 14.94 0.48 -8.43
CA GLY A 18 14.06 -0.44 -9.14
C GLY A 18 12.58 -0.33 -8.76
N PHE A 19 12.24 0.34 -7.66
CA PHE A 19 10.85 0.60 -7.27
C PHE A 19 10.32 1.94 -7.77
N LEU A 20 11.18 2.78 -8.34
CA LEU A 20 10.74 4.06 -8.90
C LEU A 20 9.97 3.80 -10.20
N PRO A 21 8.72 4.27 -10.30
CA PRO A 21 7.98 4.20 -11.55
C PRO A 21 8.60 5.12 -12.61
N SER A 22 8.36 4.78 -13.86
CA SER A 22 8.75 5.58 -15.02
C SER A 22 8.00 6.90 -15.05
N GLN A 23 8.59 7.87 -15.77
CA GLN A 23 8.05 9.22 -15.92
C GLN A 23 6.60 9.23 -16.42
N HIS A 24 6.24 8.32 -17.34
CA HIS A 24 4.87 8.24 -17.87
C HIS A 24 3.88 7.82 -16.79
N VAL A 25 4.22 6.83 -15.96
CA VAL A 25 3.37 6.40 -14.84
C VAL A 25 3.28 7.50 -13.78
N LEU A 26 4.37 8.23 -13.51
CA LEU A 26 4.36 9.39 -12.61
C LEU A 26 3.40 10.48 -13.07
N ILE A 27 3.32 10.76 -14.37
CA ILE A 27 2.36 11.73 -14.92
C ILE A 27 0.93 11.26 -14.70
N VAL A 28 0.64 9.98 -14.98
CA VAL A 28 -0.69 9.39 -14.74
C VAL A 28 -1.08 9.49 -13.27
N ILE A 29 -0.16 9.10 -12.38
CA ILE A 29 -0.32 9.25 -10.93
C ILE A 29 -0.69 10.69 -10.56
N LEU A 30 0.06 11.67 -11.05
CA LEU A 30 -0.15 13.07 -10.73
C LEU A 30 -1.53 13.56 -11.20
N ILE A 31 -1.96 13.16 -12.40
CA ILE A 31 -3.28 13.51 -12.95
C ILE A 31 -4.39 13.00 -12.03
N PHE A 32 -4.35 11.73 -11.63
CA PHE A 32 -5.39 11.15 -10.78
C PHE A 32 -5.34 11.68 -9.34
N TYR A 33 -4.14 11.86 -8.78
CA TYR A 33 -3.96 12.49 -7.47
C TYR A 33 -4.57 13.91 -7.45
N VAL A 34 -4.19 14.77 -8.40
CA VAL A 34 -4.74 16.12 -8.52
C VAL A 34 -6.24 16.07 -8.82
N GLY A 35 -6.69 15.11 -9.63
CA GLY A 35 -8.10 14.86 -9.88
C GLY A 35 -8.89 14.59 -8.60
N GLY A 36 -8.38 13.75 -7.70
CA GLY A 36 -8.96 13.49 -6.39
C GLY A 36 -9.02 14.74 -5.49
N VAL A 37 -7.96 15.54 -5.49
CA VAL A 37 -7.90 16.84 -4.78
C VAL A 37 -8.97 17.79 -5.32
N VAL A 38 -9.00 18.02 -6.63
CA VAL A 38 -9.94 18.94 -7.28
C VAL A 38 -11.37 18.47 -7.07
N PHE A 39 -11.65 17.18 -7.25
CA PHE A 39 -12.97 16.60 -7.02
C PHE A 39 -13.45 16.87 -5.58
N THR A 40 -12.58 16.69 -4.60
CA THR A 40 -12.89 16.96 -3.19
C THR A 40 -13.17 18.42 -2.91
N LEU A 41 -12.42 19.34 -3.54
CA LEU A 41 -12.63 20.78 -3.37
C LEU A 41 -13.92 21.27 -4.04
N LEU A 42 -14.37 20.62 -5.12
CA LEU A 42 -15.60 20.96 -5.83
C LEU A 42 -16.85 20.37 -5.17
N ASP A 43 -16.77 19.12 -4.68
CA ASP A 43 -17.88 18.43 -4.02
C ASP A 43 -17.38 17.53 -2.88
N LEU A 44 -17.18 18.15 -1.71
CA LEU A 44 -16.72 17.47 -0.51
C LEU A 44 -17.65 16.32 -0.08
N ARG A 45 -18.97 16.49 -0.27
CA ARG A 45 -19.95 15.50 0.19
C ARG A 45 -19.88 14.23 -0.66
N SER A 46 -19.82 14.38 -1.98
CA SER A 46 -19.65 13.24 -2.89
C SER A 46 -18.27 12.60 -2.72
N ALA A 47 -17.21 13.39 -2.48
CA ALA A 47 -15.88 12.87 -2.20
C ALA A 47 -15.82 12.02 -0.93
N GLN A 48 -16.49 12.43 0.16
CA GLN A 48 -16.59 11.62 1.38
C GLN A 48 -17.35 10.30 1.17
N PHE A 49 -18.36 10.30 0.28
CA PHE A 49 -19.12 9.09 -0.05
C PHE A 49 -18.31 8.12 -0.94
N ILE A 50 -17.64 8.64 -1.98
CA ILE A 50 -16.89 7.84 -2.96
C ILE A 50 -15.55 7.37 -2.38
N PHE A 51 -14.81 8.27 -1.75
CA PHE A 51 -13.51 7.99 -1.12
C PHE A 51 -13.71 7.82 0.38
N ASN A 52 -14.43 6.76 0.75
CA ASN A 52 -14.60 6.40 2.15
C ASN A 52 -13.22 6.04 2.72
N GLY A 53 -12.57 6.99 3.40
CA GLY A 53 -11.26 6.81 4.01
C GLY A 53 -11.28 5.91 5.26
N GLY A 54 -12.39 5.23 5.54
CA GLY A 54 -12.52 4.29 6.63
C GLY A 54 -12.10 4.91 7.96
N PHE A 55 -11.15 4.26 8.63
CA PHE A 55 -10.63 4.73 9.91
C PHE A 55 -9.93 6.11 9.82
N LEU A 56 -9.35 6.49 8.68
CA LEU A 56 -8.66 7.77 8.51
C LEU A 56 -9.63 8.96 8.56
N LEU A 57 -10.86 8.77 8.06
CA LEU A 57 -11.85 9.84 7.94
C LEU A 57 -13.02 9.69 8.93
N GLY A 58 -13.25 8.50 9.48
CA GLY A 58 -14.30 8.17 10.43
C GLY A 58 -13.94 8.39 11.91
N ASN A 59 -14.45 7.50 12.78
CA ASN A 59 -14.12 7.48 14.21
C ASN A 59 -12.75 6.81 14.39
N LEU A 60 -11.75 7.60 14.76
CA LEU A 60 -10.40 7.11 15.06
C LEU A 60 -10.35 6.28 16.37
N GLU A 61 -11.46 6.21 17.12
CA GLU A 61 -11.55 5.48 18.38
C GLU A 61 -11.62 3.97 18.14
N VAL A 62 -10.49 3.30 18.34
CA VAL A 62 -10.43 1.84 18.44
C VAL A 62 -10.78 1.47 19.89
N GLN A 63 -11.90 0.78 20.10
CA GLN A 63 -12.26 0.25 21.42
C GLN A 63 -11.46 -1.00 21.69
N ILE A 64 -10.73 -0.98 22.80
CA ILE A 64 -9.89 -2.09 23.25
C ILE A 64 -10.32 -2.48 24.66
N THR A 65 -10.66 -3.75 24.82
CA THR A 65 -10.92 -4.34 26.13
C THR A 65 -9.70 -5.16 26.54
N PRO A 66 -9.05 -4.85 27.68
CA PRO A 66 -7.92 -5.65 28.15
C PRO A 66 -8.37 -7.10 28.41
N PRO A 67 -7.56 -8.11 28.05
CA PRO A 67 -7.82 -9.48 28.40
C PRO A 67 -7.73 -9.67 29.91
N SER A 68 -8.45 -10.66 30.44
CA SER A 68 -8.38 -11.02 31.86
C SER A 68 -7.03 -11.61 32.26
N GLU A 69 -6.31 -12.26 31.33
CA GLU A 69 -4.97 -12.81 31.55
C GLU A 69 -4.12 -12.72 30.26
N ILE A 70 -2.86 -12.31 30.41
CA ILE A 70 -1.86 -12.33 29.34
C ILE A 70 -1.15 -13.69 29.37
N SER A 71 -1.33 -14.51 28.33
CA SER A 71 -0.70 -15.82 28.20
C SER A 71 -0.04 -16.01 26.84
N TRP A 72 0.80 -17.04 26.70
CA TRP A 72 1.38 -17.39 25.39
C TRP A 72 0.31 -17.77 24.36
N ASN A 73 -0.77 -18.42 24.80
CA ASN A 73 -1.91 -18.71 23.94
C ASN A 73 -2.63 -17.45 23.47
N TYR A 74 -2.79 -16.46 24.37
CA TYR A 74 -3.31 -15.14 23.99
C TYR A 74 -2.44 -14.49 22.91
N PHE A 75 -1.12 -14.48 23.11
CA PHE A 75 -0.17 -13.91 22.15
C PHE A 75 -0.28 -14.56 20.76
N LEU A 76 -0.29 -15.90 20.70
CA LEU A 76 -0.44 -16.63 19.45
C LEU A 76 -1.77 -16.30 18.75
N ASN A 77 -2.87 -16.32 19.50
CA ASN A 77 -4.20 -16.03 18.94
C ASN A 77 -4.31 -14.62 18.39
N GLN A 78 -3.79 -13.63 19.11
CA GLN A 78 -3.89 -12.22 18.72
C GLN A 78 -2.92 -11.86 17.60
N PHE A 79 -1.62 -12.09 17.80
CA PHE A 79 -0.60 -11.50 16.93
C PHE A 79 -0.22 -12.39 15.76
N VAL A 80 -0.32 -13.72 15.92
CA VAL A 80 0.02 -14.66 14.85
C VAL A 80 -1.22 -15.02 14.05
N TYR A 81 -2.27 -15.55 14.70
CA TYR A 81 -3.43 -16.05 13.97
C TYR A 81 -4.37 -14.94 13.51
N TYR A 82 -4.73 -14.01 14.39
CA TYR A 82 -5.64 -12.92 14.04
C TYR A 82 -4.96 -11.86 13.18
N LEU A 83 -3.95 -11.14 13.70
CA LEU A 83 -3.27 -10.09 12.93
C LEU A 83 -2.49 -10.64 11.74
N GLY A 84 -1.82 -11.79 11.88
CA GLY A 84 -1.18 -12.45 10.75
C GLY A 84 -2.19 -12.91 9.69
N GLY A 85 -3.36 -13.41 10.09
CA GLY A 85 -4.46 -13.74 9.19
C GLY A 85 -5.02 -12.51 8.46
N ALA A 86 -5.20 -11.39 9.17
CA ALA A 86 -5.62 -10.13 8.57
C ALA A 86 -4.61 -9.61 7.54
N ALA A 87 -3.32 -9.60 7.89
CA ALA A 87 -2.25 -9.17 6.99
C ALA A 87 -2.18 -10.09 5.75
N TRP A 88 -2.34 -11.40 5.94
CA TRP A 88 -2.39 -12.35 4.81
C TRP A 88 -3.58 -12.09 3.88
N ASN A 89 -4.75 -11.80 4.44
CA ASN A 89 -5.95 -11.49 3.65
C ASN A 89 -5.77 -10.22 2.83
N ILE A 90 -5.26 -9.15 3.43
CA ILE A 90 -4.95 -7.90 2.73
C ILE A 90 -3.96 -8.15 1.60
N PHE A 91 -2.84 -8.83 1.89
CA PHE A 91 -1.83 -9.17 0.89
C PHE A 91 -2.44 -9.94 -0.29
N ARG A 92 -3.22 -10.98 -0.02
CA ARG A 92 -3.85 -11.81 -1.05
C ARG A 92 -4.83 -11.01 -1.90
N ASN A 93 -5.71 -10.22 -1.28
CA ASN A 93 -6.69 -9.41 -1.99
C ASN A 93 -5.99 -8.39 -2.90
N ASN A 94 -4.99 -7.67 -2.38
CA ASN A 94 -4.23 -6.70 -3.15
C ASN A 94 -3.43 -7.38 -4.28
N LEU A 95 -2.92 -8.59 -4.06
CA LEU A 95 -2.24 -9.37 -5.08
C LEU A 95 -3.22 -9.80 -6.18
N GLU A 96 -4.39 -10.31 -5.83
CA GLU A 96 -5.43 -10.71 -6.79
C GLU A 96 -5.83 -9.54 -7.69
N VAL A 97 -6.19 -8.39 -7.10
CA VAL A 97 -6.51 -7.16 -7.85
C VAL A 97 -5.33 -6.73 -8.73
N SER A 98 -4.09 -6.83 -8.23
CA SER A 98 -2.90 -6.50 -9.01
C SER A 98 -2.72 -7.42 -10.22
N LEU A 99 -2.94 -8.73 -10.06
CA LEU A 99 -2.87 -9.69 -11.16
C LEU A 99 -3.99 -9.47 -12.17
N GLU A 100 -5.21 -9.18 -11.72
CA GLU A 100 -6.34 -8.81 -12.60
C GLU A 100 -6.02 -7.55 -13.40
N CYS A 101 -5.46 -6.51 -12.77
CA CYS A 101 -4.98 -5.31 -13.44
C CYS A 101 -3.94 -5.65 -14.52
N ILE A 102 -2.95 -6.50 -14.20
CA ILE A 102 -1.86 -6.85 -15.12
C ILE A 102 -2.36 -7.66 -16.32
N PHE A 103 -3.20 -8.66 -16.09
CA PHE A 103 -3.54 -9.67 -17.11
C PHE A 103 -4.86 -9.41 -17.83
N THR A 104 -5.71 -8.53 -17.32
CA THR A 104 -6.97 -8.15 -17.98
C THR A 104 -7.07 -6.66 -18.27
N GLY A 105 -6.37 -5.81 -17.50
CA GLY A 105 -6.46 -4.36 -17.60
C GLY A 105 -7.75 -3.77 -17.01
N ILE A 106 -8.76 -4.58 -16.70
CA ILE A 106 -10.11 -4.12 -16.31
C ILE A 106 -10.06 -3.32 -15.02
N MET A 107 -9.32 -3.83 -14.03
CA MET A 107 -9.28 -3.24 -12.69
C MET A 107 -8.33 -2.03 -12.57
N ILE A 108 -7.57 -1.69 -13.61
CA ILE A 108 -6.62 -0.57 -13.57
C ILE A 108 -7.34 0.74 -13.24
N ILE A 109 -8.44 1.04 -13.93
CA ILE A 109 -9.17 2.29 -13.73
C ILE A 109 -9.82 2.33 -12.33
N PRO A 110 -10.73 1.40 -11.98
CA PRO A 110 -11.46 1.50 -10.72
C PRO A 110 -10.56 1.30 -9.49
N SER A 111 -9.58 0.40 -9.54
CA SER A 111 -8.80 0.02 -8.35
C SER A 111 -7.50 0.80 -8.18
N ILE A 112 -6.79 1.13 -9.26
CA ILE A 112 -5.50 1.82 -9.16
C ILE A 112 -5.65 3.31 -9.42
N LEU A 113 -6.20 3.69 -10.57
CA LEU A 113 -6.27 5.10 -10.94
C LEU A 113 -7.24 5.86 -10.03
N VAL A 114 -8.46 5.37 -9.88
CA VAL A 114 -9.46 5.98 -8.99
C VAL A 114 -9.29 5.50 -7.55
N GLY A 115 -9.32 4.18 -7.33
CA GLY A 115 -9.35 3.56 -6.00
C GLY A 115 -8.10 3.74 -5.15
N LEU A 116 -6.97 4.13 -5.74
CA LEU A 116 -5.72 4.37 -5.03
C LEU A 116 -5.19 5.79 -5.26
N PHE A 117 -4.94 6.20 -6.51
CA PHE A 117 -4.30 7.51 -6.77
C PHE A 117 -5.24 8.69 -6.51
N SER A 118 -6.48 8.68 -7.04
CA SER A 118 -7.46 9.71 -6.70
C SER A 118 -7.88 9.64 -5.24
N PHE A 119 -8.03 8.44 -4.68
CA PHE A 119 -8.34 8.23 -3.26
C PHE A 119 -7.35 8.94 -2.34
N ILE A 120 -6.04 8.76 -2.55
CA ILE A 120 -5.02 9.42 -1.70
C ILE A 120 -5.11 10.94 -1.82
N GLY A 121 -5.30 11.47 -3.03
CA GLY A 121 -5.50 12.91 -3.22
C GLY A 121 -6.70 13.44 -2.44
N ALA A 122 -7.84 12.74 -2.54
CA ALA A 122 -9.06 13.09 -1.82
C ALA A 122 -8.89 13.01 -0.30
N VAL A 123 -8.34 11.90 0.22
CA VAL A 123 -8.11 11.70 1.66
C VAL A 123 -7.17 12.77 2.23
N CYS A 124 -6.09 13.10 1.53
CA CYS A 124 -5.17 14.18 1.93
C CYS A 124 -5.91 15.52 2.05
N THR A 125 -6.78 15.84 1.10
CA THR A 125 -7.57 17.08 1.14
C THR A 125 -8.59 17.06 2.27
N ILE A 126 -9.35 15.98 2.44
CA ILE A 126 -10.36 15.86 3.51
C ILE A 126 -9.69 15.95 4.90
N LEU A 127 -8.59 15.24 5.12
CA LEU A 127 -7.83 15.32 6.37
C LEU A 127 -7.31 16.74 6.61
N SER A 128 -6.77 17.39 5.58
CA SER A 128 -6.26 18.76 5.71
C SER A 128 -7.36 19.74 6.10
N LEU A 129 -8.56 19.58 5.57
CA LEU A 129 -9.74 20.39 5.94
C LEU A 129 -10.23 20.09 7.36
N LYS A 130 -10.18 18.82 7.80
CA LYS A 130 -10.70 18.38 9.11
C LYS A 130 -9.77 18.69 10.28
N VAL A 131 -8.46 18.46 10.12
CA VAL A 131 -7.49 18.52 11.24
C VAL A 131 -6.33 19.51 10.99
N GLY A 132 -6.31 20.18 9.84
CA GLY A 132 -5.23 21.07 9.42
C GLY A 132 -4.07 20.34 8.73
N VAL A 133 -3.36 21.05 7.86
CA VAL A 133 -2.35 20.49 6.94
C VAL A 133 -1.22 19.76 7.66
N ILE A 134 -0.70 20.32 8.75
CA ILE A 134 0.44 19.72 9.48
C ILE A 134 0.03 18.38 10.10
N LYS A 135 -1.14 18.32 10.76
CA LYS A 135 -1.65 17.09 11.37
C LYS A 135 -2.01 16.05 10.30
N ALA A 136 -2.63 16.49 9.20
CA ALA A 136 -2.90 15.62 8.05
C ALA A 136 -1.63 14.99 7.49
N ALA A 137 -0.55 15.78 7.32
CA ALA A 137 0.74 15.27 6.87
C ALA A 137 1.35 14.24 7.84
N LEU A 138 1.22 14.46 9.15
CA LEU A 138 1.67 13.48 10.16
C LEU A 138 0.85 12.18 10.12
N ILE A 139 -0.49 12.28 9.97
CA ILE A 139 -1.36 11.11 9.85
C ILE A 139 -1.02 10.31 8.59
N MET A 140 -0.92 10.98 7.44
CA MET A 140 -0.54 10.33 6.18
C MET A 140 0.87 9.74 6.25
N GLY A 141 1.81 10.44 6.89
CA GLY A 141 3.16 9.93 7.13
C GLY A 141 3.17 8.70 8.04
N GLY A 142 2.31 8.65 9.07
CA GLY A 142 2.16 7.49 9.95
C GLY A 142 1.57 6.26 9.25
N CYS A 143 0.80 6.47 8.17
CA CYS A 143 0.21 5.41 7.35
C CYS A 143 1.19 4.90 6.29
N PHE A 144 2.35 4.41 6.74
CA PHE A 144 3.43 4.02 5.84
C PHE A 144 3.03 2.96 4.80
N HIS A 145 2.09 2.07 5.13
CA HIS A 145 1.59 1.04 4.22
C HIS A 145 1.06 1.63 2.90
N ILE A 146 0.40 2.78 2.94
CA ILE A 146 -0.15 3.48 1.76
C ILE A 146 0.95 3.78 0.74
N TYR A 147 2.16 4.12 1.18
CA TYR A 147 3.28 4.37 0.27
C TYR A 147 3.73 3.10 -0.46
N PHE A 148 3.69 1.94 0.21
CA PHE A 148 4.03 0.67 -0.41
C PHE A 148 2.96 0.24 -1.41
N GLU A 149 1.69 0.41 -1.07
CA GLU A 149 0.56 0.15 -1.97
C GLU A 149 0.59 1.08 -3.18
N PHE A 150 0.88 2.36 -2.97
CA PHE A 150 1.04 3.34 -4.03
C PHE A 150 2.13 2.97 -5.03
N LEU A 151 3.32 2.60 -4.52
CA LEU A 151 4.41 2.12 -5.36
C LEU A 151 4.07 0.80 -6.07
N ALA A 152 3.36 -0.10 -5.39
CA ALA A 152 2.91 -1.36 -5.99
C ALA A 152 1.93 -1.09 -7.14
N GLY A 153 0.93 -0.23 -6.94
CA GLY A 153 -0.02 0.18 -7.98
C GLY A 153 0.67 0.84 -9.18
N ALA A 154 1.68 1.66 -8.93
CA ALA A 154 2.50 2.24 -10.00
C ALA A 154 3.23 1.15 -10.82
N LEU A 155 3.87 0.20 -10.14
CA LEU A 155 4.54 -0.93 -10.78
C LEU A 155 3.57 -1.89 -11.48
N VAL A 156 2.31 -2.01 -11.02
CA VAL A 156 1.27 -2.78 -11.69
C VAL A 156 0.97 -2.20 -13.07
N ILE A 157 0.84 -0.87 -13.19
CA ILE A 157 0.67 -0.21 -14.50
C ILE A 157 1.89 -0.51 -15.40
N GLU A 158 3.10 -0.46 -14.85
CA GLU A 158 4.29 -0.83 -15.63
C GLU A 158 4.27 -2.29 -16.08
N ALA A 159 3.93 -3.21 -15.17
CA ALA A 159 3.85 -4.64 -15.46
C ALA A 159 2.82 -4.91 -16.55
N PHE A 160 1.65 -4.28 -16.51
CA PHE A 160 0.63 -4.32 -17.56
C PHE A 160 1.23 -3.89 -18.91
N LEU A 161 1.85 -2.70 -18.98
CA LEU A 161 2.43 -2.18 -20.21
C LEU A 161 3.56 -3.07 -20.75
N LYS A 162 4.41 -3.63 -19.87
CA LYS A 162 5.48 -4.56 -20.27
C LYS A 162 4.91 -5.89 -20.77
N PHE A 163 3.88 -6.41 -20.12
CA PHE A 163 3.24 -7.67 -20.50
C PHE A 163 2.63 -7.56 -21.89
N TYR A 164 1.66 -6.66 -22.10
CA TYR A 164 1.01 -6.48 -23.39
C TYR A 164 1.96 -5.95 -24.47
N GLY A 165 2.90 -5.06 -24.11
CA GLY A 165 3.93 -4.61 -25.04
C GLY A 165 4.83 -5.74 -25.55
N SER A 166 5.13 -6.73 -24.71
CA SER A 166 5.89 -7.92 -25.11
C SER A 166 5.10 -8.84 -26.04
N ILE A 167 3.79 -9.01 -25.79
CA ILE A 167 2.88 -9.77 -26.66
C ILE A 167 2.83 -9.13 -28.05
N LEU A 168 2.54 -7.83 -28.12
CA LEU A 168 2.45 -7.09 -29.38
C LEU A 168 3.75 -7.17 -30.19
N ARG A 169 4.91 -7.03 -29.52
CA ARG A 169 6.22 -7.16 -30.16
C ARG A 169 6.47 -8.58 -30.67
N SER A 170 6.10 -9.60 -29.90
CA SER A 170 6.25 -11.00 -30.27
C SER A 170 5.42 -11.33 -31.51
N VAL A 171 4.17 -10.86 -31.57
CA VAL A 171 3.29 -11.02 -32.73
C VAL A 171 3.88 -10.31 -33.96
N ARG A 172 4.28 -9.04 -33.80
CA ARG A 172 4.85 -8.25 -34.90
C ARG A 172 6.12 -8.87 -35.47
N ASN A 173 6.99 -9.40 -34.62
CA ASN A 173 8.26 -10.00 -35.02
C ASN A 173 8.17 -11.51 -35.26
N ARG A 174 6.97 -12.10 -35.13
CA ARG A 174 6.70 -13.54 -35.28
C ARG A 174 7.69 -14.43 -34.51
N SER A 175 8.09 -14.02 -33.31
CA SER A 175 9.13 -14.70 -32.53
C SER A 175 8.79 -14.78 -31.05
N PHE A 176 8.47 -15.99 -30.60
CA PHE A 176 8.21 -16.30 -29.19
C PHE A 176 9.45 -16.14 -28.29
N THR A 177 10.65 -16.26 -28.87
CA THR A 177 11.91 -16.07 -28.15
C THR A 177 12.00 -14.67 -27.54
N LEU A 178 11.53 -13.65 -28.27
CA LEU A 178 11.51 -12.27 -27.77
C LEU A 178 10.53 -12.10 -26.60
N PHE A 179 9.35 -12.72 -26.68
CA PHE A 179 8.40 -12.73 -25.57
C PHE A 179 9.03 -13.36 -24.31
N LYS A 180 9.59 -14.56 -24.43
CA LYS A 180 10.22 -15.26 -23.31
C LYS A 180 11.36 -14.43 -22.68
N GLN A 181 12.17 -13.77 -23.50
CA GLN A 181 13.23 -12.90 -23.03
C GLN A 181 12.70 -11.66 -22.31
N ASP A 182 11.70 -10.98 -22.87
CA ASP A 182 11.08 -9.80 -22.26
C ASP A 182 10.37 -10.18 -20.94
N MET A 183 9.71 -11.34 -20.89
CA MET A 183 9.09 -11.86 -19.67
C MET A 183 10.12 -12.07 -18.55
N ARG A 184 11.22 -12.76 -18.87
CA ARG A 184 12.27 -13.07 -17.88
C ARG A 184 13.04 -11.85 -17.42
N SER A 185 13.39 -10.96 -18.35
CA SER A 185 14.30 -9.84 -18.07
C SER A 185 13.61 -8.58 -17.58
N LYS A 186 12.31 -8.39 -17.87
CA LYS A 186 11.57 -7.16 -17.55
C LYS A 186 10.35 -7.42 -16.69
N PHE A 187 9.45 -8.31 -17.11
CA PHE A 187 8.16 -8.51 -16.43
C PHE A 187 8.32 -9.18 -15.06
N ILE A 188 8.95 -10.36 -15.00
CA ILE A 188 9.11 -11.13 -13.75
C ILE A 188 9.78 -10.30 -12.63
N PRO A 189 10.86 -9.55 -12.90
CA PRO A 189 11.45 -8.68 -11.88
C PRO A 189 10.48 -7.62 -11.33
N ILE A 190 9.60 -7.05 -12.16
CA ILE A 190 8.58 -6.09 -11.71
C ILE A 190 7.52 -6.80 -10.86
N LEU A 191 7.05 -7.96 -11.32
CA LEU A 191 6.06 -8.76 -10.57
C LEU A 191 6.56 -9.13 -9.17
N LEU A 192 7.82 -9.56 -9.04
CA LEU A 192 8.42 -9.86 -7.74
C LEU A 192 8.53 -8.63 -6.83
N ARG A 193 8.79 -7.45 -7.41
CA ARG A 193 8.80 -6.18 -6.65
C ARG A 193 7.40 -5.82 -6.16
N ILE A 194 6.37 -6.00 -6.98
CA ILE A 194 4.97 -5.80 -6.59
C ILE A 194 4.64 -6.71 -5.40
N ILE A 195 4.89 -8.02 -5.53
CA ILE A 195 4.64 -9.00 -4.46
C ILE A 195 5.35 -8.59 -3.18
N PHE A 196 6.62 -8.18 -3.26
CA PHE A 196 7.38 -7.72 -2.10
C PHE A 196 6.76 -6.47 -1.46
N LEU A 197 6.41 -5.45 -2.24
CA LEU A 197 5.79 -4.23 -1.73
C LEU A 197 4.45 -4.51 -1.07
N LEU A 198 3.60 -5.34 -1.68
CA LEU A 198 2.29 -5.70 -1.13
C LEU A 198 2.44 -6.49 0.18
N ALA A 199 3.39 -7.42 0.27
CA ALA A 199 3.63 -8.18 1.49
C ALA A 199 4.08 -7.27 2.65
N VAL A 200 5.02 -6.36 2.37
CA VAL A 200 5.48 -5.37 3.36
C VAL A 200 4.36 -4.40 3.74
N GLY A 201 3.60 -3.91 2.75
CA GLY A 201 2.45 -3.03 2.94
C GLY A 201 1.42 -3.63 3.88
N ALA A 202 0.99 -4.87 3.62
CA ALA A 202 -0.02 -5.55 4.43
C ALA A 202 0.43 -5.77 5.89
N VAL A 203 1.70 -6.10 6.12
CA VAL A 203 2.25 -6.20 7.48
C VAL A 203 2.25 -4.82 8.16
N LEU A 204 2.67 -3.77 7.46
CA LEU A 204 2.67 -2.41 8.03
C LEU A 204 1.26 -1.87 8.25
N GLU A 205 0.29 -2.24 7.44
CA GLU A 205 -1.10 -1.84 7.62
C GLU A 205 -1.62 -2.38 8.95
N VAL A 206 -1.49 -3.69 9.16
CA VAL A 206 -2.08 -4.35 10.33
C VAL A 206 -1.29 -4.10 11.60
N PHE A 207 0.03 -4.17 11.55
CA PHE A 207 0.85 -4.03 12.75
C PHE A 207 1.13 -2.55 13.02
N TRP A 208 1.71 -1.84 12.07
CA TRP A 208 2.19 -0.48 12.33
C TRP A 208 1.07 0.57 12.39
N SER A 209 0.08 0.49 11.52
CA SER A 209 -0.95 1.53 11.41
C SER A 209 -1.95 1.44 12.57
N THR A 210 -2.30 0.23 13.01
CA THR A 210 -3.10 0.01 14.23
C THR A 210 -2.44 0.61 15.48
N TRP A 211 -1.12 0.48 15.61
CA TRP A 211 -0.38 1.08 16.73
C TRP A 211 -0.34 2.62 16.66
N TRP A 212 -0.16 3.22 15.48
CA TRP A 212 -0.17 4.68 15.33
C TRP A 212 -1.51 5.31 15.64
N VAL A 213 -2.59 4.71 15.15
CA VAL A 213 -3.95 5.15 15.47
C VAL A 213 -4.16 5.12 16.97
N TYR A 214 -3.61 4.12 17.64
CA TYR A 214 -3.73 3.98 19.08
C TYR A 214 -3.01 5.08 19.87
N ILE A 215 -1.77 5.44 19.50
CA ILE A 215 -1.04 6.57 20.12
C ILE A 215 -1.74 7.91 19.89
N LEU A 216 -2.37 8.08 18.72
CA LEU A 216 -3.04 9.33 18.38
C LEU A 216 -4.40 9.48 19.08
N THR A 217 -4.99 8.40 19.56
CA THR A 217 -6.30 8.39 20.21
C THR A 217 -6.24 8.19 21.73
N ASN A 218 -5.19 7.54 22.24
CA ASN A 218 -4.96 7.35 23.67
C ASN A 218 -3.58 7.88 24.07
N HIS A 219 -3.47 8.46 25.26
CA HIS A 219 -2.21 9.00 25.77
C HIS A 219 -1.13 7.91 25.83
N TYR A 220 0.00 8.17 25.14
CA TYR A 220 1.29 7.46 25.18
C TYR A 220 1.23 5.99 25.61
N VAL A 221 1.09 5.09 24.64
CA VAL A 221 1.25 3.65 24.88
C VAL A 221 2.47 3.12 24.16
N SER A 222 3.33 2.42 24.93
CA SER A 222 4.54 1.82 24.38
C SER A 222 4.19 0.66 23.45
N TRP A 223 5.08 0.36 22.50
CA TRP A 223 4.95 -0.84 21.64
C TRP A 223 4.76 -2.11 22.49
N VAL A 224 5.51 -2.23 23.57
CA VAL A 224 5.47 -3.40 24.46
C VAL A 224 4.06 -3.54 25.05
N ASP A 225 3.51 -2.48 25.63
CA ASP A 225 2.20 -2.56 26.29
C ASP A 225 1.06 -2.86 25.31
N PHE A 226 1.14 -2.32 24.09
CA PHE A 226 0.16 -2.62 23.03
C PHE A 226 0.20 -4.09 22.59
N TYR A 227 1.40 -4.64 22.34
CA TYR A 227 1.59 -6.00 21.81
C TYR A 227 1.63 -7.11 22.88
N PHE A 228 1.77 -6.77 24.15
CA PHE A 228 1.70 -7.75 25.24
C PHE A 228 0.34 -7.76 25.95
N GLY A 229 -0.68 -7.14 25.36
CA GLY A 229 -2.05 -7.30 25.82
C GLY A 229 -2.51 -6.33 26.89
N VAL A 230 -1.74 -5.27 27.20
CA VAL A 230 -2.29 -4.18 28.02
C VAL A 230 -3.36 -3.43 27.22
N ASN A 231 -3.20 -3.36 25.88
CA ASN A 231 -4.10 -2.62 24.99
C ASN A 231 -4.24 -3.22 23.55
N SER A 232 -4.44 -4.54 23.37
CA SER A 232 -4.68 -5.11 22.03
C SER A 232 -6.16 -5.31 21.66
N ALA A 233 -6.45 -5.29 20.35
CA ALA A 233 -7.80 -5.37 19.78
C ALA A 233 -8.54 -6.68 20.12
N LEU A 234 -9.88 -6.63 20.09
CA LEU A 234 -10.77 -7.76 20.34
C LEU A 234 -10.56 -8.89 19.31
N VAL A 235 -10.41 -10.12 19.81
CA VAL A 235 -10.67 -11.34 19.02
C VAL A 235 -12.15 -11.67 19.19
N HIS A 236 -12.90 -11.58 18.10
CA HIS A 236 -14.25 -12.13 18.00
C HIS A 236 -14.20 -13.56 17.50
#